data_AF-A0A391PRL7-F1
#
_entry.id   AF-A0A391PRL7-F1
#
_cell.length_a   1.000
_cell.length_b   1.000
_cell.length_c   1.000
_cell.angle_alpha   90.00
_cell.angle_beta   90.00
_cell.angle_gamma   90.00
#
_symmetry.space_group_name_H-M   'P 1'
#
loop_
_entity.id
_entity.type
_entity.pdbx_description
1 polymer ?
#
loop_
_entity_poly.entity_id
_entity_poly.type
_entity_poly.pdbx_seq_one_letter_code
_entity_poly.pdbx_strand_id
1 'polypeptide(L)'
;MNIYSNCARVVLAAGTMALAGLLVPAPAHADQYDFVVYLDNNGVYYASVSGVIDAGKMTCRILRSGGGVPGAMAFLGRAGYERYEAATIIVAAVDDMCPDTQPVIDAFLNQTAGGKGVPA
;
A
#
# COMPACT_ATOMS: atom_id res chain seq x y z
N MET A 1 -17.15 23.00 27.17
CA MET A 1 -16.57 22.96 25.81
C MET A 1 -15.98 24.34 25.53
N ASN A 2 -14.68 24.55 25.79
CA ASN A 2 -14.06 25.87 25.68
C ASN A 2 -13.63 26.16 24.24
N ILE A 3 -14.35 27.06 23.57
CA ILE A 3 -13.99 27.63 22.26
C ILE A 3 -13.48 29.04 22.54
N TYR A 4 -12.17 29.20 22.74
CA TYR A 4 -11.52 30.51 22.74
C TYR A 4 -10.15 30.36 22.07
N SER A 5 -10.05 30.82 20.83
CA SER A 5 -8.81 31.38 20.25
C SER A 5 -9.19 31.97 18.91
N ASN A 6 -9.98 33.04 18.97
CA ASN A 6 -10.32 33.82 17.80
C ASN A 6 -9.34 34.98 17.67
N CYS A 7 -8.70 34.98 16.51
CA CYS A 7 -8.48 36.13 15.65
C CYS A 7 -7.87 37.41 16.22
N ALA A 8 -6.84 37.82 15.48
CA ALA A 8 -6.43 39.19 15.27
C ALA A 8 -5.60 39.79 16.39
N ARG A 9 -4.27 39.74 16.19
CA ARG A 9 -3.41 40.92 16.09
C ARG A 9 -1.95 40.47 16.11
N VAL A 10 -1.29 40.40 14.96
CA VAL A 10 -0.04 41.14 14.70
C VAL A 10 0.06 41.32 13.19
N VAL A 11 0.23 42.57 12.81
CA VAL A 11 0.28 43.12 11.46
C VAL A 11 1.69 42.97 10.87
N LEU A 12 1.75 42.61 9.59
CA LEU A 12 2.75 42.92 8.55
C LEU A 12 4.14 43.42 8.98
N ALA A 13 5.20 42.74 8.52
CA ALA A 13 6.32 43.38 7.82
C ALA A 13 7.20 42.37 7.05
N ALA A 14 7.24 42.59 5.73
CA ALA A 14 8.33 42.40 4.79
C ALA A 14 9.52 41.47 5.13
N GLY A 15 9.78 40.55 4.18
CA GLY A 15 11.14 40.24 3.74
C GLY A 15 11.77 39.00 4.36
N THR A 16 11.67 37.87 3.66
CA THR A 16 12.81 37.11 3.12
C THR A 16 12.28 35.90 2.37
N MET A 17 12.73 35.73 1.13
CA MET A 17 12.67 34.46 0.42
C MET A 17 13.38 33.40 1.29
N ALA A 18 12.63 32.42 1.77
CA ALA A 18 13.20 31.16 2.23
C ALA A 18 12.25 30.08 1.72
N LEU A 19 12.82 29.16 0.94
CA LEU A 19 12.14 27.97 0.42
C LEU A 19 11.27 27.38 1.53
N ALA A 20 9.95 27.43 1.35
CA ALA A 20 9.09 26.43 1.95
C ALA A 20 9.45 25.13 1.24
N GLY A 21 10.51 24.47 1.74
CA GLY A 21 10.83 23.11 1.39
C GLY A 21 9.54 22.34 1.45
N LEU A 22 9.20 21.71 0.33
CA LEU A 22 8.10 20.78 0.21
C LEU A 22 8.15 19.92 1.47
N LEU A 23 7.21 20.15 2.38
CA LEU A 23 6.83 19.17 3.38
C LEU A 23 6.22 18.03 2.57
N VAL A 24 7.08 17.28 1.87
CA VAL A 24 6.81 15.91 1.49
C VAL A 24 6.48 15.29 2.83
N PRO A 25 5.22 14.87 3.08
CA PRO A 25 4.97 14.08 4.26
C PRO A 25 6.01 12.96 4.20
N ALA A 26 6.93 12.93 5.18
CA ALA A 26 7.79 11.78 5.36
C ALA A 26 6.87 10.57 5.21
N PRO A 27 7.24 9.58 4.37
CA PRO A 27 6.33 8.50 4.04
C PRO A 27 5.84 7.98 5.38
N ALA A 28 4.55 8.16 5.66
CA ALA A 28 3.95 7.49 6.80
C ALA A 28 4.20 6.02 6.47
N HIS A 29 5.09 5.40 7.24
CA HIS A 29 5.52 4.03 7.03
C HIS A 29 4.29 3.15 7.28
N ALA A 30 3.39 3.06 6.30
CA ALA A 30 2.62 1.85 6.11
C ALA A 30 3.70 0.77 5.98
N ASP A 31 3.67 -0.21 6.87
CA ASP A 31 4.83 -0.79 7.52
C ASP A 31 5.68 -1.61 6.55
N GLN A 32 6.47 -0.91 5.74
CA GLN A 32 7.34 -1.52 4.73
C GLN A 32 8.37 -2.44 5.39
N TYR A 33 8.67 -2.23 6.66
CA TYR A 33 9.59 -3.09 7.40
C TYR A 33 8.89 -4.40 7.75
N ASP A 34 7.72 -4.36 8.37
CA ASP A 34 6.91 -5.54 8.70
C ASP A 34 6.51 -6.31 7.44
N PHE A 35 6.21 -5.61 6.33
CA PHE A 35 6.02 -6.23 5.02
C PHE A 35 7.22 -7.07 4.60
N VAL A 36 8.44 -6.51 4.63
CA VAL A 36 9.65 -7.25 4.22
C VAL A 36 9.93 -8.40 5.19
N VAL A 37 9.77 -8.17 6.50
CA VAL A 37 9.93 -9.21 7.53
C VAL A 37 8.94 -10.35 7.31
N TYR A 38 7.69 -10.05 6.96
CA TYR A 38 6.70 -11.06 6.63
C TYR A 38 7.12 -11.89 5.41
N LEU A 39 7.62 -11.24 4.35
CA LEU A 39 8.11 -11.95 3.17
C LEU A 39 9.32 -12.84 3.46
N ASP A 40 10.27 -12.35 4.24
CA ASP A 40 11.46 -13.11 4.65
C ASP A 40 11.07 -14.36 5.46
N ASN A 41 10.14 -14.20 6.41
CA ASN A 41 9.65 -15.31 7.24
C ASN A 41 8.87 -16.35 6.43
N ASN A 42 8.25 -15.95 5.30
CA ASN A 42 7.50 -16.85 4.41
C ASN A 42 8.34 -17.36 3.22
N GLY A 43 9.64 -17.05 3.18
CA GLY A 43 10.57 -17.57 2.17
C GLY A 43 10.34 -17.05 0.76
N VAL A 44 9.77 -15.85 0.60
CA VAL A 44 9.55 -15.22 -0.71
C VAL A 44 10.88 -14.71 -1.25
N TYR A 45 11.27 -15.14 -2.45
CA TYR A 45 12.48 -14.63 -3.08
C TYR A 45 12.24 -13.28 -3.75
N TYR A 46 13.12 -12.32 -3.50
CA TYR A 46 13.13 -11.04 -4.22
C TYR A 46 14.57 -10.60 -4.49
N ALA A 47 14.79 -10.00 -5.67
CA ALA A 47 16.13 -9.57 -6.08
C ALA A 47 16.64 -8.34 -5.32
N SER A 48 15.73 -7.50 -4.81
CA SER A 48 16.07 -6.33 -3.99
C SER A 48 14.90 -5.93 -3.09
N VAL A 49 15.22 -5.45 -1.88
CA VAL A 49 14.25 -4.95 -0.90
C VAL A 49 13.44 -3.78 -1.48
N SER A 50 14.11 -2.85 -2.17
CA SER A 50 13.42 -1.72 -2.82
C SER A 50 12.45 -2.18 -3.92
N GLY A 51 12.84 -3.19 -4.71
CA GLY A 51 11.99 -3.71 -5.78
C GLY A 51 10.72 -4.37 -5.26
N VAL A 52 10.83 -5.17 -4.19
CA VAL A 52 9.65 -5.83 -3.61
C VAL A 52 8.73 -4.84 -2.88
N ILE A 53 9.30 -3.81 -2.26
CA ILE A 53 8.53 -2.70 -1.68
C ILE A 53 7.74 -1.96 -2.77
N ASP A 54 8.38 -1.66 -3.90
CA ASP A 54 7.69 -0.98 -5.01
C ASP A 54 6.61 -1.88 -5.65
N ALA A 55 6.86 -3.19 -5.71
CA ALA A 55 5.85 -4.17 -6.11
C ALA A 55 4.65 -4.18 -5.14
N GLY A 56 4.88 -4.16 -3.83
CA GLY A 56 3.83 -4.06 -2.80
C GLY A 56 3.00 -2.79 -2.93
N LYS A 57 3.65 -1.63 -3.13
CA LYS A 57 2.95 -0.36 -3.37
C LYS A 57 2.12 -0.40 -4.66
N MET A 58 2.64 -1.02 -5.71
CA MET A 58 1.91 -1.14 -6.97
C MET A 58 0.71 -2.07 -6.83
N THR A 59 0.84 -3.17 -6.09
CA THR A 59 -0.28 -4.04 -5.70
C THR A 59 -1.39 -3.23 -5.01
N CYS A 60 -1.05 -2.42 -4.01
CA CYS A 60 -2.01 -1.55 -3.34
C CYS A 60 -2.71 -0.58 -4.29
N ARG A 61 -1.99 -0.02 -5.28
CA ARG A 61 -2.59 0.84 -6.32
C ARG A 61 -3.58 0.07 -7.19
N ILE A 62 -3.22 -1.15 -7.61
CA ILE A 62 -4.07 -2.02 -8.43
C ILE A 62 -5.35 -2.39 -7.68
N LEU A 63 -5.24 -2.76 -6.40
CA LEU A 63 -6.40 -3.10 -5.57
C LEU A 63 -7.32 -1.89 -5.40
N ARG A 64 -6.76 -0.72 -5.09
CA ARG A 64 -7.52 0.53 -4.93
C ARG A 64 -8.13 1.03 -6.25
N SER A 65 -7.53 0.72 -7.40
CA SER A 65 -8.10 1.04 -8.71
C SER A 65 -9.18 0.06 -9.19
N GLY A 66 -9.53 -0.95 -8.38
CA GLY A 66 -10.54 -1.94 -8.73
C GLY A 66 -10.03 -3.10 -9.60
N GLY A 67 -8.70 -3.28 -9.73
CA GLY A 67 -8.12 -4.41 -10.46
C GLY A 67 -8.29 -5.77 -9.75
N GLY A 68 -8.58 -5.74 -8.44
CA GLY A 68 -8.81 -6.93 -7.63
C GLY A 68 -7.59 -7.84 -7.48
N VAL A 69 -7.77 -8.94 -6.77
CA VAL A 69 -6.73 -9.97 -6.55
C VAL A 69 -6.20 -10.55 -7.87
N PRO A 70 -7.03 -10.89 -8.88
CA PRO A 70 -6.52 -11.41 -10.15
C PRO A 70 -5.61 -10.43 -10.90
N GLY A 71 -5.92 -9.13 -10.86
CA GLY A 71 -5.09 -8.09 -11.48
C GLY A 71 -3.74 -7.96 -10.80
N ALA A 72 -3.70 -8.02 -9.46
CA ALA A 72 -2.46 -8.02 -8.71
C ALA A 72 -1.62 -9.28 -8.96
N MET A 73 -2.25 -10.46 -8.99
CA MET A 73 -1.60 -11.72 -9.31
C MET A 73 -0.99 -11.71 -10.73
N ALA A 74 -1.71 -11.17 -11.71
CA ALA A 74 -1.20 -11.04 -13.07
C ALA A 74 0.00 -10.07 -13.17
N PHE A 75 -0.02 -8.99 -12.40
CA PHE A 75 1.11 -8.06 -12.31
C PHE A 75 2.35 -8.73 -11.71
N LEU A 76 2.21 -9.41 -10.58
CA LEU A 76 3.32 -10.08 -9.90
C LEU A 76 3.85 -11.28 -10.70
N GLY A 77 2.99 -12.03 -11.38
CA GLY A 77 3.42 -13.08 -12.30
C GLY A 77 4.25 -12.54 -13.47
N ARG A 78 3.92 -11.35 -13.99
CA ARG A 78 4.75 -10.67 -15.01
C ARG A 78 6.07 -10.14 -14.44
N ALA A 79 6.11 -9.82 -13.16
CA ALA A 79 7.33 -9.45 -12.45
C ALA A 79 8.23 -10.66 -12.14
N GLY A 80 7.76 -11.88 -12.40
CA GLY A 80 8.53 -13.12 -12.25
C GLY A 80 8.33 -13.86 -10.93
N TYR A 81 7.33 -13.46 -10.13
CA TYR A 81 6.99 -14.16 -8.89
C TYR A 81 6.17 -15.41 -9.17
N GLU A 82 6.45 -16.49 -8.44
CA GLU A 82 5.61 -17.68 -8.45
C GLU A 82 4.24 -17.41 -7.85
N ARG A 83 3.25 -18.25 -8.16
CA ARG A 83 1.87 -18.05 -7.68
C ARG A 83 1.76 -17.93 -6.16
N TYR A 84 2.52 -18.76 -5.43
CA TYR A 84 2.54 -18.71 -3.97
C TYR A 84 3.16 -17.40 -3.47
N GLU A 85 4.32 -17.02 -4.01
CA GLU A 85 5.02 -15.78 -3.64
C GLU A 85 4.17 -14.54 -3.93
N ALA A 86 3.52 -14.51 -5.09
CA ALA A 86 2.62 -13.43 -5.48
C ALA A 86 1.45 -13.28 -4.50
N ALA A 87 0.84 -14.39 -4.08
CA ALA A 87 -0.23 -14.37 -3.09
C ALA A 87 0.26 -13.85 -1.73
N THR A 88 1.43 -14.29 -1.28
CA THR A 88 2.07 -13.83 -0.04
C THR A 88 2.36 -12.33 -0.09
N ILE A 89 2.88 -11.82 -1.21
CA ILE A 89 3.12 -10.39 -1.42
C ILE A 89 1.82 -9.59 -1.37
N ILE A 90 0.73 -10.11 -1.95
CA ILE A 90 -0.56 -9.43 -1.93
C ILE A 90 -1.09 -9.33 -0.49
N VAL A 91 -1.08 -10.42 0.26
CA VAL A 91 -1.56 -10.44 1.65
C VAL A 91 -0.73 -9.49 2.52
N ALA A 92 0.60 -9.59 2.46
CA ALA A 92 1.49 -8.71 3.22
C ALA A 92 1.31 -7.23 2.85
N ALA A 93 1.18 -6.91 1.55
CA ALA A 93 0.95 -5.54 1.12
C ALA A 93 -0.39 -5.00 1.63
N VAL A 94 -1.44 -5.82 1.64
CA VAL A 94 -2.75 -5.43 2.15
C VAL A 94 -2.70 -5.20 3.65
N ASP A 95 -2.07 -6.10 4.42
CA ASP A 95 -2.04 -6.00 5.88
C ASP A 95 -1.14 -4.85 6.37
N ASP A 96 0.04 -4.69 5.77
CA ASP A 96 1.04 -3.77 6.28
C ASP A 96 1.05 -2.41 5.54
N MET A 97 0.81 -2.41 4.22
CA MET A 97 0.89 -1.18 3.41
C MET A 97 -0.44 -0.52 3.07
N CYS A 98 -1.51 -1.28 2.86
CA CYS A 98 -2.82 -0.77 2.43
C CYS A 98 -4.01 -1.51 3.05
N PRO A 99 -4.19 -1.41 4.39
CA PRO A 99 -5.24 -2.13 5.11
C PRO A 99 -6.66 -1.72 4.68
N ASP A 100 -6.81 -0.55 4.06
CA ASP A 100 -8.08 -0.12 3.47
C ASP A 100 -8.55 -1.01 2.31
N THR A 101 -7.66 -1.80 1.73
CA THR A 101 -7.97 -2.72 0.63
C THR A 101 -8.29 -4.15 1.09
N GLN A 102 -8.26 -4.44 2.41
CA GLN A 102 -8.71 -5.71 2.97
C GLN A 102 -10.08 -6.19 2.45
N PRO A 103 -11.11 -5.31 2.33
CA PRO A 103 -12.41 -5.71 1.79
C PRO A 103 -12.36 -6.28 0.36
N VAL A 104 -11.33 -5.94 -0.42
CA VAL A 104 -11.12 -6.50 -1.77
C VAL A 104 -10.69 -7.96 -1.70
N ILE A 105 -9.83 -8.30 -0.73
CA ILE A 105 -9.42 -9.69 -0.47
C ILE A 105 -10.61 -10.50 0.02
N ASP A 106 -11.35 -9.99 1.00
CA ASP A 106 -12.52 -10.67 1.56
C ASP A 106 -13.59 -10.92 0.49
N ALA A 107 -13.86 -9.92 -0.36
CA ALA A 107 -14.79 -10.07 -1.46
C ALA A 107 -14.34 -11.14 -2.47
N PHE A 108 -13.04 -11.24 -2.74
CA PHE A 108 -12.49 -12.27 -3.61
C PHE A 108 -12.59 -13.68 -3.01
N LEU A 109 -12.26 -13.83 -1.73
CA LEU A 109 -12.37 -15.10 -1.01
C LEU A 109 -13.82 -15.55 -0.91
N ASN A 110 -14.75 -14.64 -0.58
CA ASN A 110 -16.17 -14.94 -0.51
C ASN A 110 -16.75 -15.37 -1.87
N GLN A 111 -16.31 -14.76 -2.98
CA GLN A 111 -16.68 -15.18 -4.33
C GLN A 111 -16.15 -16.58 -4.66
N THR A 112 -14.94 -16.91 -4.20
CA THR A 112 -14.29 -18.20 -4.43
C THR A 112 -14.93 -19.31 -3.59
N ALA A 113 -15.23 -19.05 -2.31
CA ALA A 113 -15.89 -19.97 -1.40
C ALA A 113 -17.37 -20.20 -1.73
N GLY A 114 -18.05 -19.19 -2.28
CA GLY A 114 -19.46 -19.25 -2.69
C GLY A 114 -19.75 -19.99 -4.00
N GLY A 115 -18.74 -20.57 -4.68
CA GLY A 115 -18.97 -21.42 -5.84
C GLY A 115 -19.26 -20.66 -7.15
N LYS A 116 -18.51 -19.60 -7.44
CA LYS A 116 -18.32 -19.16 -8.83
C LYS A 116 -16.84 -19.24 -9.19
N GLY A 117 -16.47 -20.40 -9.75
CA GLY A 117 -15.14 -20.65 -10.28
C GLY A 117 -14.67 -19.50 -11.17
N VAL A 118 -13.46 -19.04 -10.90
CA VAL A 118 -12.72 -18.10 -11.75
C VAL A 118 -12.68 -18.68 -13.17
N PRO A 119 -13.17 -17.98 -14.21
CA PRO A 119 -12.94 -18.42 -15.58
C PRO A 119 -11.44 -18.34 -15.87
N ALA A 120 -10.92 -19.44 -16.42
CA ALA A 120 -9.54 -19.61 -16.86
C ALA A 120 -9.12 -18.56 -17.91
#